data_AF-K1SDQ1-F1
#
_entry.id   AF-K1SDQ1-F1
#
_cell.length_a   1.000
_cell.length_b   1.000
_cell.length_c   1.000
_cell.angle_alpha   90.00
_cell.angle_beta   90.00
_cell.angle_gamma   90.00
#
_symmetry.space_group_name_H-M   'P 1'
#
loop_
_entity.id
_entity.type
_entity.pdbx_description
1 polymer ?
#
loop_
_entity_poly.entity_id
_entity_poly.type
_entity_poly.pdbx_seq_one_letter_code
_entity_poly.pdbx_strand_id
1 'polypeptide(L)'
;MEQISPIQALLQQRTLLQLEYYTEKEAFRKLTEQMGMQRKVKRGDAWFPLQVGKSFYNSQNQTAIEVFRTSDQDIEHNFEFGRPVMFFMVKKMGKNENQGNTALQQPENASDANHKVQNSNLKGQSIKYFSFTGTVSYVDGD
;
A
#
# COMPACT_ATOMS: atom_id res chain seq x y z
N MET A 1 -27.28 -37.70 -7.15
CA MET A 1 -26.65 -36.52 -6.53
C MET A 1 -26.17 -36.96 -5.17
N GLU A 2 -24.85 -37.02 -4.94
CA GLU A 2 -24.33 -37.33 -3.61
C GLU A 2 -24.77 -36.21 -2.65
N GLN A 3 -25.57 -36.55 -1.63
CA GLN A 3 -25.92 -35.62 -0.56
C GLN A 3 -24.66 -35.43 0.29
N ILE A 4 -23.94 -34.34 0.04
CA ILE A 4 -22.82 -33.91 0.86
C ILE A 4 -23.34 -33.71 2.29
N SER A 5 -22.67 -34.34 3.26
CA SER A 5 -23.03 -34.17 4.66
C SER A 5 -22.99 -32.67 5.03
N PRO A 6 -23.94 -32.13 5.82
CA PRO A 6 -23.95 -30.71 6.17
C PRO A 6 -22.60 -30.18 6.69
N ILE A 7 -21.86 -31.01 7.43
CA ILE A 7 -20.53 -30.64 7.94
C ILE A 7 -19.46 -30.57 6.85
N GLN A 8 -19.53 -31.45 5.85
CA GLN A 8 -18.62 -31.45 4.70
C GLN A 8 -18.88 -30.22 3.82
N ALA A 9 -20.14 -29.84 3.63
CA ALA A 9 -20.51 -28.62 2.89
C ALA A 9 -19.95 -27.36 3.57
N LEU A 10 -20.06 -27.25 4.90
CA LEU A 10 -19.51 -26.13 5.66
C LEU A 10 -17.98 -26.07 5.61
N LEU A 11 -17.30 -27.22 5.70
CA LEU A 11 -15.83 -27.28 5.59
C LEU A 11 -15.36 -26.88 4.19
N GLN A 12 -16.06 -27.33 3.15
CA GLN A 12 -15.80 -26.93 1.77
C GLN A 12 -15.99 -25.41 1.61
N GLN A 13 -17.12 -24.87 2.10
CA GLN A 13 -17.41 -23.44 2.01
C GLN A 13 -16.34 -22.61 2.73
N ARG A 14 -15.93 -22.99 3.95
CA ARG A 14 -14.84 -22.32 4.66
C ARG A 14 -13.53 -22.32 3.87
N THR A 15 -13.20 -23.44 3.24
CA THR A 15 -11.98 -23.58 2.43
C THR A 15 -12.02 -22.66 1.21
N LEU A 16 -13.16 -22.60 0.53
CA LEU A 16 -13.37 -21.70 -0.61
C LEU A 16 -13.26 -20.23 -0.20
N LEU A 17 -13.90 -19.82 0.89
CA LEU A 17 -13.81 -18.45 1.41
C LEU A 17 -12.37 -18.08 1.79
N GLN A 18 -11.60 -19.01 2.36
CA GLN A 18 -10.19 -18.78 2.65
C GLN A 18 -9.38 -18.58 1.37
N LEU A 19 -9.61 -19.40 0.34
CA LEU A 19 -8.94 -19.28 -0.95
C LEU A 19 -9.26 -17.93 -1.62
N GLU A 20 -10.55 -17.55 -1.66
CA GLU A 20 -11.00 -16.26 -2.17
C GLU A 20 -10.29 -15.11 -1.46
N TYR A 21 -10.29 -15.10 -0.13
CA TYR A 21 -9.59 -14.08 0.66
C TYR A 21 -8.09 -14.00 0.33
N TYR A 22 -7.38 -15.13 0.25
CA TYR A 22 -5.94 -15.11 -0.03
C TYR A 22 -5.62 -14.64 -1.44
N THR A 23 -6.41 -15.08 -2.43
CA THR A 23 -6.25 -14.67 -3.83
C THR A 23 -6.53 -13.18 -4.02
N GLU A 24 -7.60 -12.66 -3.43
CA GLU A 24 -7.92 -11.23 -3.46
C GLU A 24 -6.84 -10.40 -2.76
N LYS A 25 -6.38 -10.84 -1.59
CA LYS A 25 -5.30 -10.19 -0.85
C LYS A 25 -4.01 -10.13 -1.67
N GLU A 26 -3.66 -11.21 -2.36
CA GLU A 26 -2.45 -11.25 -3.19
C GLU A 26 -2.58 -10.36 -4.45
N ALA A 27 -3.74 -10.39 -5.11
CA ALA A 27 -4.03 -9.54 -6.27
C ALA A 27 -3.96 -8.05 -5.88
N PHE A 28 -4.56 -7.68 -4.75
CA PHE A 28 -4.50 -6.31 -4.23
C PHE A 28 -3.07 -5.88 -3.90
N ARG A 29 -2.27 -6.77 -3.30
CA ARG A 29 -0.85 -6.53 -3.05
C ARG A 29 -0.08 -6.27 -4.34
N LYS A 30 -0.21 -7.14 -5.36
CA LYS A 30 0.49 -6.99 -6.64
C LYS A 30 0.12 -5.68 -7.34
N LEU A 31 -1.17 -5.36 -7.39
CA LEU A 31 -1.65 -4.10 -7.96
C LEU A 31 -1.11 -2.88 -7.20
N THR A 32 -1.10 -2.95 -5.87
CA THR A 32 -0.59 -1.89 -4.99
C THR A 32 0.92 -1.71 -5.09
N GLU A 33 1.68 -2.77 -5.26
CA GLU A 33 3.14 -2.74 -5.45
C GLU A 33 3.53 -2.26 -6.85
N GLN A 34 2.79 -2.66 -7.89
CA GLN A 34 3.03 -2.23 -9.27
C GLN A 34 2.71 -0.74 -9.46
N MET A 35 1.73 -0.21 -8.72
CA MET A 35 1.35 1.19 -8.80
C MET A 35 2.25 2.07 -7.94
N GLY A 36 3.02 2.97 -8.57
CA GLY A 36 3.88 3.92 -7.87
C GLY A 36 3.12 4.85 -6.91
N MET A 37 3.78 5.24 -5.81
CA MET A 37 3.19 6.04 -4.73
C MET A 37 2.52 7.34 -5.20
N GLN A 38 3.17 8.08 -6.08
CA GLN A 38 2.63 9.34 -6.62
C GLN A 38 1.34 9.12 -7.42
N ARG A 39 1.18 7.96 -8.07
CA ARG A 39 -0.07 7.64 -8.76
C ARG A 39 -1.19 7.36 -7.75
N LYS A 40 -0.88 6.67 -6.65
CA LYS A 40 -1.82 6.44 -5.55
C LYS A 40 -2.28 7.76 -4.92
N VAL A 41 -1.37 8.72 -4.72
CA VAL A 41 -1.72 10.06 -4.22
C VAL A 41 -2.64 10.79 -5.19
N LYS A 42 -2.30 10.80 -6.49
CA LYS A 42 -3.13 11.46 -7.51
C LYS A 42 -4.52 10.85 -7.70
N ARG A 43 -4.68 9.56 -7.40
CA ARG A 43 -5.98 8.87 -7.44
C ARG A 43 -6.78 9.01 -6.13
N GLY A 44 -6.19 9.59 -5.09
CA GLY A 44 -6.82 9.73 -3.78
C GLY A 44 -6.75 8.48 -2.90
N ASP A 45 -5.95 7.46 -3.27
CA ASP A 45 -5.84 6.19 -2.52
C ASP A 45 -4.86 6.25 -1.35
N ALA A 46 -3.96 7.23 -1.36
CA ALA A 46 -2.90 7.35 -0.38
C ALA A 46 -2.63 8.83 -0.08
N TRP A 47 -2.33 9.14 1.18
CA TRP A 47 -1.81 10.45 1.57
C TRP A 47 -0.31 10.35 1.82
N PHE A 48 0.48 11.12 1.07
CA PHE A 48 1.92 11.25 1.26
C PHE A 48 2.46 12.51 0.54
N PRO A 49 3.27 13.35 1.20
CA PRO A 49 3.57 13.33 2.63
C PRO A 49 2.34 13.63 3.51
N LEU A 50 2.40 13.21 4.77
CA LEU A 50 1.41 13.51 5.79
C LEU A 50 2.12 13.95 7.08
N GLN A 51 1.42 14.73 7.90
CA GLN A 51 1.85 15.10 9.25
C GLN A 51 1.06 14.29 10.27
N VAL A 52 1.77 13.71 11.24
CA VAL A 52 1.16 13.00 12.36
C VAL A 52 0.90 13.98 13.49
N GLY A 53 -0.32 13.99 14.01
CA GLY A 53 -0.78 14.82 15.11
C GLY A 53 -0.70 14.09 16.45
N LYS A 54 -1.75 14.24 17.26
CA LYS A 54 -1.83 13.61 18.58
C LYS A 54 -2.10 12.12 18.45
N SER A 55 -1.55 11.36 19.40
CA SER A 55 -1.92 9.97 19.65
C SER A 55 -2.67 9.91 20.98
N PHE A 56 -3.81 9.24 21.00
CA PHE A 56 -4.68 9.17 22.17
C PHE A 56 -5.52 7.89 22.15
N TYR A 57 -6.19 7.59 23.27
CA TYR A 57 -7.23 6.56 23.31
C TYR A 57 -8.59 7.22 23.11
N ASN A 58 -9.39 6.71 22.17
CA ASN A 58 -10.73 7.21 21.92
C ASN A 58 -11.74 6.70 22.99
N SER A 59 -13.03 7.03 22.82
CA SER A 59 -14.11 6.61 23.72
C SER A 59 -14.36 5.10 23.74
N GLN A 60 -13.85 4.35 22.76
CA GLN A 60 -13.85 2.88 22.72
C GLN A 60 -12.56 2.27 23.29
N ASN A 61 -11.69 3.08 23.92
CA ASN A 61 -10.39 2.67 24.43
C ASN A 61 -9.47 2.07 23.34
N GLN A 62 -9.62 2.52 22.10
CA GLN A 62 -8.76 2.15 20.97
C GLN A 62 -7.70 3.24 20.74
N THR A 63 -6.48 2.83 20.39
CA THR A 63 -5.43 3.78 20.01
C THR A 63 -5.78 4.48 18.70
N ALA A 64 -5.93 5.80 18.75
CA ALA A 64 -6.22 6.67 17.63
C ALA A 64 -5.05 7.64 17.40
N ILE A 65 -4.83 7.99 16.14
CA ILE A 65 -3.77 8.90 15.72
C ILE A 65 -4.38 9.90 14.74
N GLU A 66 -4.26 11.18 15.04
CA GLU A 66 -4.59 12.25 14.09
C GLU A 66 -3.56 12.30 12.97
N VAL A 67 -4.03 12.45 11.74
CA VAL A 67 -3.18 12.67 10.57
C VAL A 67 -3.71 13.85 9.78
N PHE A 68 -2.79 14.72 9.37
CA PHE A 68 -3.08 15.89 8.58
C PHE A 68 -2.40 15.75 7.24
N ARG A 69 -3.15 15.95 6.17
CA ARG A 69 -2.60 16.05 4.82
C ARG A 69 -1.76 17.32 4.72
N THR A 70 -0.59 17.26 4.09
CA THR A 70 0.31 18.42 3.93
C THR A 70 0.49 18.89 2.50
N SER A 71 0.06 18.10 1.51
CA SER A 71 0.17 18.42 0.08
C SER A 71 -1.06 17.94 -0.69
N ASP A 72 -1.23 18.44 -1.92
CA ASP A 72 -2.26 17.98 -2.86
C ASP A 72 -3.71 18.13 -2.31
N GLN A 73 -3.98 19.18 -1.52
CA GLN A 73 -5.27 19.38 -0.84
C GLN A 73 -6.47 19.49 -1.79
N ASP A 74 -6.21 19.79 -3.06
CA ASP A 74 -7.18 19.89 -4.16
C ASP A 74 -7.65 18.53 -4.69
N ILE A 75 -6.98 17.43 -4.34
CA ILE A 75 -7.32 16.09 -4.80
C ILE A 75 -8.28 15.43 -3.81
N GLU A 76 -9.48 15.07 -4.27
CA GLU A 76 -10.43 14.28 -3.49
C GLU A 76 -9.85 12.89 -3.15
N HIS A 77 -10.16 12.37 -1.97
CA HIS A 77 -9.60 11.12 -1.48
C HIS A 77 -10.66 10.03 -1.32
N ASN A 78 -10.24 8.77 -1.48
CA ASN A 78 -11.13 7.61 -1.43
C ASN A 78 -11.25 6.99 -0.01
N PHE A 79 -10.78 7.68 1.03
CA PHE A 79 -10.89 7.21 2.41
C PHE A 79 -12.33 7.34 2.93
N GLU A 80 -12.92 6.22 3.36
CA GLU A 80 -14.25 6.17 3.96
C GLU A 80 -14.17 5.72 5.42
N PHE A 81 -15.05 6.24 6.27
CA PHE A 81 -15.16 5.83 7.67
C PHE A 81 -15.27 4.31 7.82
N GLY A 82 -14.52 3.74 8.76
CA GLY A 82 -14.50 2.31 9.05
C GLY A 82 -13.71 1.46 8.05
N ARG A 83 -13.26 2.00 6.91
CA ARG A 83 -12.41 1.25 5.98
C ARG A 83 -11.03 0.99 6.59
N PRO A 84 -10.47 -0.21 6.37
CA PRO A 84 -9.11 -0.50 6.79
C PRO A 84 -8.09 0.26 5.96
N VAL A 85 -7.03 0.72 6.60
CA VAL A 85 -5.87 1.36 5.95
C VAL A 85 -4.57 0.70 6.36
N MET A 86 -3.60 0.77 5.45
CA MET A 86 -2.24 0.30 5.69
C MET A 86 -1.32 1.49 5.93
N PHE A 87 -0.35 1.31 6.81
CA PHE A 87 0.70 2.30 7.04
C PHE A 87 1.98 1.86 6.33
N PHE A 88 2.82 2.83 5.98
CA PHE A 88 4.16 2.57 5.45
C PHE A 88 5.15 3.64 5.89
N MET A 89 6.42 3.30 5.81
CA MET A 89 7.53 4.23 5.93
C MET A 89 8.32 4.27 4.62
N VAL A 90 8.83 5.45 4.28
CA VAL A 90 9.69 5.64 3.12
C VAL A 90 11.14 5.74 3.63
N LYS A 91 11.97 4.75 3.30
CA LYS A 91 13.40 4.76 3.60
C LYS A 91 14.16 5.34 2.43
N LYS A 92 15.00 6.35 2.70
CA LYS A 92 15.98 6.82 1.72
C LYS A 92 17.10 5.78 1.65
N MET A 93 17.28 5.17 0.50
CA MET A 93 18.38 4.25 0.27
C MET A 93 19.65 5.11 0.16
N GLY A 94 20.57 4.95 1.12
CA GLY A 94 21.87 5.59 1.08
C GLY A 94 22.67 5.10 -0.13
N LYS A 95 23.52 5.95 -0.71
CA LYS A 95 24.30 5.67 -1.91
C LYS A 95 25.39 4.56 -1.77
N ASN A 96 25.45 3.82 -0.66
CA ASN A 96 26.65 3.08 -0.25
C ASN A 96 26.43 1.56 0.00
N GLU A 97 25.69 0.85 -0.85
CA GLU A 97 25.63 -0.63 -0.77
C GLU A 97 25.65 -1.31 -2.16
N ASN A 98 26.45 -0.79 -3.11
CA ASN A 98 26.74 -1.46 -4.38
C ASN A 98 28.26 -1.50 -4.66
N GLN A 99 29.04 -2.08 -3.74
CA GLN A 99 30.38 -2.58 -4.06
C GLN A 99 30.46 -4.04 -3.62
N GLY A 100 30.10 -4.92 -4.55
CA GLY A 100 30.13 -6.36 -4.37
C GLY A 100 29.62 -7.06 -5.62
N ASN A 101 30.55 -7.28 -6.55
CA ASN A 101 30.45 -8.21 -7.69
C ASN A 101 29.61 -7.80 -8.90
N THR A 102 30.25 -7.15 -9.87
CA THR A 102 30.03 -7.46 -11.29
C THR A 102 31.35 -7.30 -12.04
N ALA A 103 32.23 -8.29 -11.88
CA ALA A 103 33.21 -8.59 -12.91
C ALA A 103 32.46 -9.37 -14.00
N LEU A 104 32.36 -8.79 -15.19
CA LEU A 104 32.42 -9.39 -16.54
C LEU A 104 31.71 -8.45 -17.53
N GLN A 105 32.53 -7.80 -18.36
CA GLN A 105 32.15 -7.10 -19.60
C GLN A 105 31.50 -8.11 -20.58
N GLN A 106 30.54 -7.73 -21.43
CA GLN A 106 30.76 -6.96 -22.68
C GLN A 106 29.46 -6.36 -23.28
N PRO A 107 29.56 -5.44 -24.27
CA PRO A 107 28.52 -4.49 -24.65
C PRO A 107 27.91 -4.74 -26.04
N GLU A 108 26.59 -4.64 -26.25
CA GLU A 108 26.06 -4.57 -27.62
C GLU A 108 24.71 -3.81 -27.70
N ASN A 109 24.75 -2.71 -28.45
CA ASN A 109 23.75 -2.19 -29.38
C ASN A 109 22.50 -1.39 -28.91
N ALA A 110 22.41 -0.22 -29.55
CA ALA A 110 21.42 0.82 -29.46
C ALA A 110 20.17 0.51 -30.30
N SER A 111 19.01 0.93 -29.81
CA SER A 111 18.00 1.77 -30.49
C SER A 111 16.67 1.61 -29.78
N ASP A 112 16.18 2.71 -29.16
CA ASP A 112 14.78 3.13 -29.24
C ASP A 112 14.54 4.29 -28.26
N ALA A 113 14.57 5.49 -28.84
CA ALA A 113 14.19 6.73 -28.20
C ALA A 113 12.67 6.91 -28.33
N ASN A 114 11.92 6.67 -27.25
CA ASN A 114 10.88 7.59 -26.74
C ASN A 114 9.96 6.89 -25.74
N HIS A 115 10.16 7.18 -24.46
CA HIS A 115 9.06 7.45 -23.52
C HIS A 115 9.68 8.10 -22.27
N LYS A 116 10.22 9.32 -22.44
CA LYS A 116 10.71 10.16 -21.34
C LYS A 116 9.50 10.80 -20.65
N VAL A 117 8.70 10.00 -19.94
CA VAL A 117 7.74 10.54 -18.97
C VAL A 117 8.46 10.62 -17.62
N GLN A 118 8.70 11.85 -17.23
CA GLN A 118 9.37 12.30 -16.01
C GLN A 118 8.85 11.52 -14.79
N ASN A 119 9.68 10.67 -14.21
CA ASN A 119 9.36 9.96 -12.97
C ASN A 119 10.66 9.76 -12.17
N SER A 120 11.23 10.87 -11.69
CA SER A 120 12.56 10.87 -11.07
C SER A 120 12.60 11.44 -9.66
N ASN A 121 11.51 11.38 -8.89
CA ASN A 121 11.53 11.84 -7.49
C ASN A 121 11.54 10.72 -6.43
N LEU A 122 11.46 9.44 -6.84
CA LEU A 122 11.60 8.29 -5.93
C LEU A 122 12.68 7.27 -6.32
N LYS A 123 13.51 7.54 -7.34
CA LYS A 123 14.68 6.69 -7.66
C LYS A 123 15.66 6.72 -6.48
N GLY A 124 15.57 5.72 -5.61
CA GLY A 124 16.38 5.60 -4.39
C GLY A 124 15.60 5.63 -3.07
N GLN A 125 14.28 5.51 -3.10
CA GLN A 125 13.47 5.36 -1.88
C GLN A 125 12.77 4.00 -1.89
N SER A 126 12.88 3.25 -0.79
CA SER A 126 12.17 1.99 -0.59
C SER A 126 11.00 2.19 0.37
N ILE A 127 9.86 1.60 0.04
CA ILE A 127 8.65 1.64 0.88
C ILE A 127 8.62 0.36 1.71
N LYS A 128 8.49 0.50 3.03
CA LYS A 128 8.26 -0.62 3.94
C LYS A 128 6.90 -0.45 4.60
N TYR A 129 5.99 -1.39 4.34
CA TYR A 129 4.70 -1.43 5.01
C TYR A 129 4.82 -1.95 6.44
N PHE A 130 3.97 -1.43 7.33
CA PHE A 130 3.84 -1.99 8.67
C PHE A 130 2.99 -3.28 8.63
N SER A 131 3.16 -4.15 9.63
CA SER A 131 2.44 -5.42 9.72
C SER A 131 1.03 -5.29 10.30
N PHE A 132 0.61 -4.08 10.66
CA PHE A 132 -0.70 -3.78 11.22
C PHE A 132 -1.49 -2.87 10.28
N THR A 133 -2.80 -2.94 10.43
CA THR A 133 -3.80 -2.09 9.78
C THR A 133 -4.39 -1.11 10.80
N GLY A 134 -4.91 0.01 10.31
CA GLY A 134 -5.77 0.92 11.07
C GLY A 134 -7.16 0.97 10.45
N THR A 135 -8.08 1.66 11.10
CA THR A 135 -9.40 1.99 10.55
C THR A 135 -9.51 3.50 10.43
N VAL A 136 -10.13 3.98 9.35
CA VAL A 136 -10.37 5.41 9.15
C VAL A 136 -11.51 5.85 10.06
N SER A 137 -11.30 6.96 10.76
CA SER A 137 -12.36 7.71 11.44
C SER A 137 -12.28 9.17 11.00
N TYR A 138 -13.42 9.84 10.96
CA TYR A 138 -13.46 11.28 10.76
C TYR A 138 -13.22 11.96 12.11
N VAL A 139 -12.58 13.12 12.08
CA VAL A 139 -12.50 13.97 13.26
C VAL A 139 -13.91 14.50 13.50
N ASP A 140 -14.47 14.30 14.69
CA ASP A 140 -15.80 14.79 15.02
C ASP A 140 -15.82 16.33 14.87
N GLY A 141 -16.51 16.84 13.84
CA GLY A 141 -16.86 18.26 13.72
C GLY A 141 -16.34 19.02 12.48
N ASP A 142 -16.72 18.58 11.27
CA ASP A 142 -16.77 19.45 10.08
C ASP A 142 -18.20 19.43 9.50
#